data_AF-A0A2W5YV37-F1
#
_entry.id   AF-A0A2W5YV37-F1
#
_cell.length_a   1.000
_cell.length_b   1.000
_cell.length_c   1.000
_cell.angle_alpha   90.00
_cell.angle_beta   90.00
_cell.angle_gamma   90.00
#
_symmetry.space_group_name_H-M   'P 1'
#
loop_
_entity.id
_entity.type
_entity.pdbx_description
1 polymer ?
#
loop_
_entity_poly.entity_id
_entity_poly.type
_entity_poly.pdbx_seq_one_letter_code
_entity_poly.pdbx_strand_id
1 'polypeptide(L)' 'MNDTTPEIAEMVRERLMSLPNATRFIMGAAMFDAARAMVIASLPKDIPTLELRHRLFERLYGEAVRSSGD' A
#
# COMPACT_ATOMS: atom_id res chain seq x y z
N MET A 1 11.15 3.52 -3.93
CA MET A 1 11.52 4.07 -2.61
C MET A 1 12.69 5.02 -2.80
N ASN A 2 12.49 6.02 -3.68
CA ASN A 2 13.61 6.79 -4.24
C ASN A 2 13.86 8.08 -3.45
N ASP A 3 12.90 8.48 -2.62
CA ASP A 3 12.97 9.64 -1.72
C ASP A 3 13.48 9.27 -0.31
N THR A 4 14.12 8.11 -0.17
CA THR A 4 14.68 7.62 1.11
C THR A 4 16.18 7.49 0.97
N THR A 5 16.95 8.06 1.89
CA THR A 5 18.43 7.95 1.84
C THR A 5 18.88 6.50 2.06
N PRO A 6 20.05 6.09 1.55
CA PRO A 6 20.56 4.74 1.73
C PRO A 6 20.67 4.31 3.19
N GLU A 7 21.05 5.23 4.09
CA GLU A 7 21.20 4.95 5.52
C GLU A 7 19.85 4.59 6.16
N ILE A 8 18.78 5.30 5.79
CA ILE A 8 17.43 5.02 6.31
C ILE A 8 16.89 3.71 5.71
N ALA A 9 17.14 3.45 4.44
CA ALA A 9 16.76 2.19 3.80
C ALA A 9 17.42 0.99 4.50
N GLU A 10 18.70 1.10 4.82
CA GLU A 10 19.45 0.05 5.53
C GLU A 10 18.94 -0.16 6.95
N MET A 11 18.73 0.93 7.71
CA MET A 11 18.13 0.85 9.05
C MET A 11 16.77 0.14 9.04
N VAL A 12 15.91 0.45 8.07
CA VAL A 12 14.59 -0.20 7.93
C VAL A 12 14.75 -1.68 7.58
N ARG A 13 15.68 -2.01 6.67
CA ARG A 13 15.99 -3.39 6.29
C ARG A 13 16.46 -4.21 7.49
N GLU A 14 17.40 -3.70 8.28
CA GLU A 14 17.92 -4.38 9.47
C GLU A 14 16.81 -4.66 10.49
N ARG A 15 15.96 -3.67 10.77
CA ARG A 15 14.81 -3.83 11.67
C ARG A 15 13.77 -4.82 11.14
N LEU A 16 13.53 -4.84 9.83
CA LEU A 16 12.63 -5.81 9.23
C LEU A 16 13.21 -7.22 9.37
N MET A 17 14.51 -7.39 9.08
CA MET A 17 15.19 -8.69 9.09
C MET A 17 15.41 -9.26 10.50
N SER A 18 15.35 -8.44 11.55
CA SER A 18 15.39 -8.92 12.93
C SER A 18 14.06 -9.53 13.42
N LEU A 19 12.96 -9.35 12.67
CA LEU A 19 11.67 -9.95 12.98
C LEU A 19 11.64 -11.45 12.62
N PRO A 20 10.81 -12.25 13.33
CA PRO A 20 10.58 -13.65 12.96
C PRO A 20 10.12 -13.80 11.51
N ASN A 21 10.55 -14.88 10.84
CA ASN A 21 10.18 -15.15 9.45
C ASN A 21 8.66 -15.15 9.22
N ALA A 22 7.89 -15.77 10.13
CA ALA A 22 6.44 -15.81 10.06
C ALA A 22 5.82 -14.40 10.15
N THR A 23 6.36 -13.53 11.00
CA THR A 23 5.90 -12.13 11.11
C THR A 23 6.11 -11.38 9.81
N ARG A 24 7.29 -11.52 9.19
CA ARG A 24 7.57 -10.89 7.89
C ARG A 24 6.64 -11.39 6.78
N PHE A 25 6.34 -12.69 6.78
CA PHE A 25 5.40 -13.29 5.84
C PHE A 25 3.98 -12.72 6.01
N ILE A 26 3.48 -12.66 7.24
CA ILE A 26 2.15 -12.10 7.53
C ILE A 26 2.09 -10.62 7.13
N MET A 27 3.14 -9.84 7.42
CA MET A 27 3.20 -8.44 7.00
C MET A 27 3.07 -8.31 5.48
N GLY A 28 3.81 -9.11 4.72
CA GLY A 28 3.71 -9.17 3.26
C GLY A 28 2.31 -9.57 2.77
N ALA A 29 1.74 -10.62 3.35
CA ALA A 29 0.41 -11.10 3.00
C ALA A 29 -0.70 -10.09 3.30
N ALA A 30 -0.54 -9.27 4.35
CA ALA A 30 -1.50 -8.25 4.76
C ALA A 30 -1.30 -6.88 4.08
N MET A 31 -0.29 -6.72 3.22
CA MET A 31 0.04 -5.41 2.63
C MET A 31 -1.13 -4.80 1.85
N PHE A 32 -1.89 -5.61 1.12
CA PHE A 32 -3.05 -5.13 0.37
C PHE A 32 -4.14 -4.58 1.28
N ASP A 33 -4.46 -5.31 2.36
CA ASP A 33 -5.46 -4.87 3.34
C ASP A 33 -5.04 -3.58 4.03
N ALA A 34 -3.75 -3.46 4.39
CA ALA A 34 -3.19 -2.24 4.94
C ALA A 34 -3.30 -1.07 3.95
N ALA A 35 -2.93 -1.27 2.68
CA ALA A 35 -3.05 -0.26 1.64
C ALA A 35 -4.52 0.17 1.44
N ARG A 36 -5.44 -0.78 1.35
CA ARG A 36 -6.87 -0.52 1.22
C ARG A 36 -7.41 0.26 2.41
N ALA A 37 -7.03 -0.09 3.63
CA ALA A 37 -7.44 0.62 4.84
C ALA A 37 -6.96 2.08 4.84
N MET A 38 -5.70 2.33 4.45
CA MET A 38 -5.15 3.68 4.32
C MET A 38 -5.91 4.50 3.28
N VAL A 39 -6.23 3.92 2.12
CA VAL A 39 -7.03 4.63 1.10
C VAL A 39 -8.42 4.97 1.64
N ILE A 40 -9.13 4.03 2.26
CA ILE A 40 -10.47 4.29 2.83
C ILE A 40 -10.40 5.41 3.88
N ALA A 41 -9.41 5.38 4.77
CA ALA A 41 -9.23 6.40 5.80
C ALA A 41 -8.97 7.80 5.22
N SER A 42 -8.42 7.89 4.00
CA SER A 42 -8.18 9.16 3.32
C SER A 42 -9.40 9.75 2.59
N LEU A 43 -10.48 8.99 2.45
CA LEU A 43 -11.69 9.42 1.73
C LEU A 43 -12.73 10.05 2.67
N PRO A 44 -13.66 10.88 2.14
CA PRO A 44 -14.79 11.38 2.92
C PRO A 44 -15.66 10.24 3.47
N LYS A 45 -16.13 10.38 4.72
CA LYS A 45 -16.87 9.33 5.43
C LYS A 45 -18.26 9.04 4.84
N ASP A 46 -18.92 10.05 4.28
CA ASP A 46 -20.32 9.98 3.80
C ASP A 46 -20.42 9.79 2.28
N ILE A 47 -19.41 9.17 1.68
CA ILE A 47 -19.40 8.92 0.24
C ILE A 47 -20.33 7.77 -0.14
N PRO A 48 -21.13 7.89 -1.22
CA PRO A 48 -21.96 6.79 -1.71
C PRO A 48 -21.12 5.55 -2.04
N THR A 49 -21.66 4.35 -1.78
CA THR A 49 -20.91 3.09 -1.94
C THR A 49 -20.38 2.87 -3.36
N LEU A 50 -21.11 3.28 -4.38
CA LEU A 50 -20.67 3.16 -5.78
C LEU A 50 -19.42 4.02 -6.04
N GLU A 51 -19.47 5.26 -5.59
CA GLU A 51 -18.37 6.21 -5.72
C GLU A 51 -17.14 5.76 -4.90
N LEU A 52 -17.35 5.18 -3.71
CA LEU A 52 -16.28 4.56 -2.92
C LEU A 52 -15.55 3.47 -3.72
N ARG A 53 -16.30 2.58 -4.38
CA ARG A 53 -15.73 1.49 -5.17
C ARG A 53 -14.90 2.01 -6.35
N HIS A 54 -15.40 3.03 -7.05
CA HIS A 54 -14.67 3.66 -8.16
C HIS A 54 -13.36 4.27 -7.68
N ARG A 55 -13.38 5.07 -6.60
CA ARG A 55 -12.17 5.69 -6.05
C ARG A 55 -11.16 4.67 -5.53
N LEU A 56 -11.62 3.60 -4.90
CA LEU A 56 -10.75 2.50 -4.47
C LEU A 56 -10.06 1.84 -5.67
N PHE A 57 -10.82 1.55 -6.73
CA PHE A 57 -10.27 0.97 -7.94
C PHE A 57 -9.22 1.88 -8.57
N GLU A 58 -9.53 3.16 -8.74
CA GLU A 58 -8.61 4.15 -9.32
C GLU A 58 -7.32 4.28 -8.51
N ARG A 59 -7.41 4.35 -7.17
CA ARG A 59 -6.25 4.51 -6.29
C ARG A 59 -5.35 3.28 -6.22
N LEU A 60 -5.93 2.08 -6.25
CA LEU A 60 -5.17 0.83 -6.09
C LEU A 60 -4.67 0.26 -7.42
N TYR A 61 -5.39 0.52 -8.52
CA TYR A 61 -5.13 -0.12 -9.81
C TYR A 61 -5.05 0.86 -10.99
N GLY A 62 -5.46 2.12 -10.84
CA GLY A 62 -5.58 3.06 -11.95
C GLY A 62 -4.27 3.34 -12.69
N GLU A 63 -3.13 3.31 -11.98
CA GLU A 63 -1.81 3.46 -12.62
C GLU A 63 -1.46 2.26 -13.50
N ALA A 64 -1.68 1.04 -13.01
CA ALA A 64 -1.44 -0.19 -13.77
C ALA A 64 -2.31 -0.26 -15.03
N VAL A 65 -3.56 0.22 -14.96
CA VAL A 65 -4.45 0.30 -16.13
C VAL A 65 -3.93 1.32 -17.14
N ARG A 66 -3.42 2.48 -16.69
CA ARG A 66 -2.87 3.52 -17.59
C ARG A 66 -1.58 3.07 -18.27
N SER A 67 -0.69 2.36 -17.56
CA SER A 67 0.57 1.87 -18.12
C SER A 67 0.43 0.67 -19.07
N SER A 68 -0.77 0.10 -19.19
CA SER A 68 -1.06 -1.04 -20.07
C SER A 68 -1.61 -0.63 -21.44
N GLY A 69 -1.68 0.68 -21.73
CA GLY A 69 -2.29 1.26 -22.92
C GLY A 69 -1.33 1.95 -23.90
N ASP A 70 -0.02 1.80 -23.72
CA ASP A 70 1.03 2.25 -24.67
C ASP A 70 1.53 1.10 -25.55
#